data_AF-A0A4V2Y8M9-F1
#
_entry.id   AF-A0A4V2Y8M9-F1
#
_cell.length_a   1.000
_cell.length_b   1.000
_cell.length_c   1.000
_cell.angle_alpha   90.00
_cell.angle_beta   90.00
_cell.angle_gamma   90.00
#
_symmetry.space_group_name_H-M   'P 1'
#
loop_
_entity.id
_entity.type
_entity.pdbx_description
1 polymer ?
#
loop_
_entity_poly.entity_id
_entity_poly.type
_entity_poly.pdbx_seq_one_letter_code
_entity_poly.pdbx_strand_id
1 'polypeptide(L)' 'MSELPEGTGDERVDAIVTGLGRLGEQPVSEHVAIFDAAFSGLESALAAVDEPGGQGAGERPAGER' A
#
# COMPACT_ATOMS: atom_id res chain seq x y z
N MET A 1 -6.60 26.46 -12.97
CA MET A 1 -7.42 25.52 -12.18
C MET A 1 -6.58 24.28 -12.01
N SER A 2 -6.00 24.06 -10.83
CA SER A 2 -5.38 22.77 -10.53
C SER A 2 -6.48 21.98 -9.82
N GLU A 3 -7.16 21.10 -10.55
CA GLU A 3 -7.95 20.06 -9.90
C GLU A 3 -6.94 19.24 -9.08
N LEU A 4 -7.14 19.21 -7.76
CA LEU A 4 -6.48 18.20 -6.94
C LEU A 4 -6.91 16.86 -7.52
N PRO A 5 -5.98 15.92 -7.77
CA PRO A 5 -6.36 14.61 -8.26
C PRO A 5 -7.40 14.01 -7.32
N GLU A 6 -8.49 13.49 -7.90
CA GLU A 6 -9.46 12.71 -7.15
C GLU A 6 -8.70 11.60 -6.43
N GLY A 7 -8.90 11.49 -5.11
CA GLY A 7 -8.27 10.45 -4.31
C GLY A 7 -8.56 9.08 -4.90
N THR A 8 -7.60 8.16 -4.76
CA THR A 8 -7.70 6.81 -5.33
C THR A 8 -8.76 5.95 -4.64
N GLY A 9 -9.28 6.42 -3.50
CA GLY A 9 -10.28 5.72 -2.68
C GLY A 9 -9.68 4.73 -1.69
N ASP A 10 -8.35 4.53 -1.72
CA ASP A 10 -7.61 3.77 -0.72
C ASP A 10 -6.66 4.73 0.02
N GLU A 11 -6.93 4.95 1.32
CA GLU A 11 -6.16 5.87 2.17
C GLU A 11 -4.66 5.53 2.19
N ARG A 12 -4.29 4.25 2.04
CA ARG A 12 -2.88 3.80 2.02
C ARG A 12 -2.21 4.25 0.73
N VAL A 13 -2.89 4.09 -0.40
CA VAL A 13 -2.41 4.54 -1.72
C VAL A 13 -2.34 6.07 -1.75
N ASP A 14 -3.35 6.76 -1.23
CA ASP A 14 -3.40 8.22 -1.17
C ASP A 14 -2.25 8.80 -0.32
N ALA A 15 -1.92 8.15 0.81
CA ALA A 15 -0.77 8.53 1.63
C ALA A 15 0.57 8.39 0.88
N ILE A 16 0.73 7.30 0.12
CA ILE A 16 1.94 7.06 -0.69
C ILE A 16 2.07 8.12 -1.80
N VAL A 17 0.97 8.40 -2.52
CA VAL A 17 0.94 9.40 -3.60
C VAL A 17 1.19 10.82 -3.05
N THR A 18 0.59 11.15 -1.91
CA THR A 18 0.85 12.42 -1.21
C THR A 18 2.33 12.57 -0.85
N GLY A 19 2.98 11.47 -0.45
CA GLY A 19 4.40 11.43 -0.14
C GLY A 19 5.31 11.79 -1.33
N LEU A 20 4.86 11.64 -2.58
CA LEU A 20 5.63 12.06 -3.76
C LEU A 20 5.74 13.58 -3.90
N GLY A 21 4.87 14.36 -3.24
CA GLY A 21 4.93 15.83 -3.24
C GLY A 21 6.29 16.38 -2.75
N ARG A 22 7.02 15.62 -1.92
CA ARG A 22 8.34 16.01 -1.41
C ARG A 22 9.44 16.03 -2.48
N LEU A 23 9.22 15.44 -3.67
CA LEU A 23 10.20 15.42 -4.75
C LEU A 23 10.63 16.83 -5.17
N GLY A 24 9.70 17.79 -5.16
CA GLY A 24 10.00 19.19 -5.52
C GLY A 24 10.93 19.91 -4.55
N GLU A 25 11.11 19.38 -3.34
CA GLU A 25 11.93 19.96 -2.28
C GLU A 25 13.27 19.22 -2.11
N GLN A 26 13.47 18.11 -2.81
CA GLN A 26 14.63 17.24 -2.69
C GLN A 26 15.50 17.29 -3.95
N PRO A 27 16.83 17.11 -3.83
CA PRO A 27 17.69 17.01 -5.00
C PRO A 27 17.36 15.75 -5.80
N VAL A 28 17.57 15.82 -7.12
CA VAL A 28 17.23 14.73 -8.06
C VAL A 28 17.92 13.42 -7.70
N SER A 29 19.08 13.47 -7.04
CA SER A 29 19.78 12.27 -6.52
C SER A 29 18.93 11.47 -5.53
N GLU A 30 18.07 12.13 -4.76
CA GLU A 30 17.19 11.50 -3.77
C GLU A 30 15.88 10.98 -4.38
N HIS A 31 15.55 11.41 -5.60
CA HIS A 31 14.27 11.05 -6.23
C HIS A 31 14.13 9.55 -6.42
N VAL A 32 15.23 8.85 -6.74
CA VAL A 32 15.23 7.39 -6.90
C VAL A 32 14.82 6.70 -5.60
N ALA A 33 15.40 7.09 -4.45
CA ALA A 33 15.05 6.51 -3.15
C ALA A 33 13.58 6.81 -2.76
N ILE A 34 13.08 7.99 -3.13
CA ILE A 34 11.68 8.37 -2.89
C ILE A 34 10.73 7.53 -3.74
N PHE A 35 11.06 7.31 -5.03
CA PHE A 35 10.26 6.47 -5.92
C PHE A 35 10.30 5.00 -5.50
N ASP A 36 11.46 4.49 -5.10
CA ASP A 36 11.62 3.11 -4.61
C ASP A 36 10.73 2.85 -3.39
N ALA A 37 10.77 3.75 -2.39
CA ALA A 37 9.91 3.67 -1.22
C ALA A 37 8.41 3.72 -1.56
N ALA A 38 8.02 4.57 -2.50
CA ALA A 38 6.63 4.65 -2.96
C ALA A 38 6.21 3.36 -3.68
N PHE A 39 7.08 2.80 -4.51
CA PHE A 39 6.84 1.57 -5.23
C PHE A 39 6.65 0.38 -4.28
N SER A 40 7.58 0.17 -3.33
CA SER A 40 7.44 -0.89 -2.32
C SER A 40 6.19 -0.73 -1.45
N GLY A 41 5.78 0.51 -1.15
CA GLY A 41 4.54 0.79 -0.44
C GLY A 41 3.30 0.36 -1.23
N LEU A 42 3.27 0.64 -2.53
CA LEU A 42 2.16 0.25 -3.40
C LEU A 42 2.10 -1.27 -3.58
N GLU A 43 3.25 -1.93 -3.77
CA GLU A 43 3.31 -3.40 -3.82
C GLU A 43 2.78 -4.03 -2.54
N SER A 44 3.13 -3.47 -1.37
CA SER A 44 2.62 -3.94 -0.08
C SER A 44 1.11 -3.72 0.05
N ALA A 45 0.59 -2.59 -0.42
CA ALA A 45 -0.84 -2.30 -0.40
C ALA A 45 -1.63 -3.28 -1.28
N LEU A 46 -1.09 -3.63 -2.45
CA LEU A 46 -1.65 -4.63 -3.37
C LEU A 46 -1.58 -6.04 -2.78
N ALA A 47 -0.44 -6.44 -2.22
CA ALA A 47 -0.27 -7.75 -1.59
C ALA A 47 -1.25 -7.97 -0.43
N ALA A 48 -1.54 -6.93 0.36
CA ALA A 48 -2.50 -6.99 1.46
C ALA A 48 -3.96 -7.17 1.00
N VAL A 49 -4.30 -6.82 -0.24
CA VAL A 49 -5.63 -7.11 -0.83
C VAL A 49 -5.74 -8.56 -1.27
N ASP A 50 -4.62 -9.18 -1.63
CA ASP A 50 -4.55 -10.54 -2.15
C ASP A 50 -4.45 -11.62 -1.05
N GLU A 51 -4.35 -11.24 0.23
CA GLU A 51 -4.44 -12.17 1.38
C GLU A 51 -5.92 -12.52 1.70
N PRO A 52 -6.43 -13.70 1.31
CA PRO A 52 -7.76 -14.12 1.68
C PRO A 52 -7.67 -14.86 3.02
N GLY A 53 -7.97 -14.18 4.12
CA GLY A 53 -8.40 -14.82 5.38
C GLY A 53 -7.51 -15.95 5.90
N GLY A 54 -6.24 -15.67 6.20
CA GLY A 54 -5.37 -16.57 6.96
C GLY A 54 -5.72 -16.62 8.45
N GLN A 55 -6.86 -17.18 8.82
CA GLN A 55 -7.14 -17.68 10.17
C GLN A 55 -7.64 -19.12 10.07
N GLY A 56 -6.68 -20.05 10.08
CA GLY A 56 -6.94 -21.47 10.27
C GLY A 56 -7.47 -21.74 11.67
N ALA A 57 -8.78 -21.54 11.89
CA ALA A 57 -9.53 -22.23 12.93
C ALA A 57 -9.91 -23.63 12.41
N GLY A 58 -8.89 -24.45 12.18
CA GLY A 58 -9.01 -25.88 11.90
C GLY A 58 -9.00 -26.69 13.20
N GLU A 59 -9.78 -26.30 14.21
CA GLU A 59 -10.08 -27.20 15.33
C GLU A 59 -11.19 -28.16 14.87
N ARG A 60 -10.75 -29.29 14.33
CA ARG A 60 -11.60 -30.44 14.00
C ARG A 60 -12.49 -30.77 15.20
N PRO A 61 -13.83 -30.77 15.08
CA PRO A 61 -14.67 -31.31 16.13
C PRO A 61 -14.45 -32.84 16.22
N ALA A 62 -14.55 -33.31 17.46
CA ALA A 62 -14.16 -34.62 17.94
C ALA A 62 -14.77 -35.80 17.16
N GLY A 63 -14.01 -36.90 17.17
CA GLY A 63 -14.32 -38.18 16.53
C GLY A 63 -15.76 -38.65 16.74
N GLU A 64 -16.33 -39.05 15.61
CA GLU A 64 -17.54 -39.84 15.45
C GLU A 64 -17.35 -41.20 16.14
N ARG A 65 -18.34 -41.62 16.93
CA ARG A 65 -18.34 -42.88 17.70
C ARG A 65 -18.81 -44.04 16.85
#